data_AF-A0A7C1AFH8-F1
#
_entry.id   AF-A0A7C1AFH8-F1
#
_cell.length_a   1.000
_cell.length_b   1.000
_cell.length_c   1.000
_cell.angle_alpha   90.00
_cell.angle_beta   90.00
_cell.angle_gamma   90.00
#
_symmetry.space_group_name_H-M   'P 1'
#
loop_
_entity.id
_entity.type
_entity.pdbx_description
1 polymer ?
#
loop_
_entity_poly.entity_id
_entity_poly.type
_entity_poly.pdbx_seq_one_letter_code
_entity_poly.pdbx_strand_id
1 'polypeptide(L)'
;MEQAEISDILQKNDGRHGGLVTILEEVQAKYGYLPEDVLRKVADETGRSLVDIYGVATFYKAFSLKPRGKHLVSVCLGTACHVRGGPAIAREIENQLGIKAGETTPDKEFTFETVNCLGACALGPIVVVDGHYFSKMKPSTVADVLAKAKTGLDVIQIETDRRVFPVDVSCARCNHSLMDPRHLIDGHPAIRVTISFGNKHGRLTLSSLYGSYHMDSEHEIPPDTIVQMFCPHCHAELIGGASCGECGAPMVPMIVKGGGIVQICSRRGCRGHMLDLSGTSFE
;
A
#
# COMPACT_ATOMS: atom_id res chain seq x y z
N MET A 1 -3.45 27.72 -7.85
CA MET A 1 -3.63 26.26 -7.76
C MET A 1 -3.27 25.70 -6.39
N GLU A 2 -2.32 26.26 -5.63
CA GLU A 2 -1.91 25.75 -4.30
C GLU A 2 -2.88 25.96 -3.12
N GLN A 3 -3.86 26.88 -3.21
CA GLN A 3 -4.66 27.28 -2.03
C GLN A 3 -5.83 26.33 -1.73
N ALA A 4 -6.56 25.84 -2.75
CA ALA A 4 -7.75 25.00 -2.54
C ALA A 4 -7.41 23.66 -1.85
N GLU A 5 -6.23 23.12 -2.12
CA GLU A 5 -5.91 21.74 -1.75
C GLU A 5 -5.36 21.58 -0.32
N ILE A 6 -4.84 22.65 0.29
CA ILE A 6 -4.48 22.66 1.72
C ILE A 6 -5.75 22.80 2.55
N SER A 7 -6.68 23.65 2.10
CA SER A 7 -7.99 23.78 2.71
C SER A 7 -8.77 22.46 2.68
N ASP A 8 -8.62 21.61 1.65
CA ASP A 8 -9.20 20.26 1.63
C ASP A 8 -8.63 19.33 2.71
N ILE A 9 -7.30 19.34 2.93
CA ILE A 9 -6.64 18.57 3.99
C ILE A 9 -7.13 19.03 5.36
N LEU A 10 -7.26 20.34 5.54
CA LEU A 10 -7.70 20.94 6.80
C LEU A 10 -9.18 20.69 7.04
N GLN A 11 -10.05 20.83 6.02
CA GLN A 11 -11.49 20.58 6.11
C GLN A 11 -11.79 19.11 6.44
N LYS A 12 -11.00 18.16 5.91
CA LYS A 12 -11.09 16.73 6.29
C LYS A 12 -10.79 16.50 7.78
N ASN A 13 -9.94 17.33 8.36
CA ASN A 13 -9.49 17.24 9.74
C ASN A 13 -10.21 18.20 10.70
N ASP A 14 -11.08 19.10 10.20
CA ASP A 14 -11.78 20.13 10.99
C ASP A 14 -12.93 19.57 11.85
N GLY A 15 -13.43 18.37 11.51
CA GLY A 15 -14.55 17.70 12.20
C GLY A 15 -14.18 16.42 12.95
N ARG A 16 -12.91 15.99 12.89
CA ARG A 16 -12.39 14.84 13.63
C ARG A 16 -11.24 15.31 14.49
N HIS A 17 -10.91 14.58 15.53
CA HIS A 17 -9.76 14.84 16.40
C HIS A 17 -8.39 14.66 15.68
N GLY A 18 -8.23 15.19 14.46
CA GLY A 18 -6.97 15.20 13.71
C GLY A 18 -6.02 16.18 14.40
N GLY A 19 -5.14 15.66 15.24
CA GLY A 19 -4.08 16.45 15.85
C GLY A 19 -3.17 17.06 14.77
N LEU A 20 -2.44 18.12 15.14
CA LEU A 20 -1.43 18.76 14.28
C LEU A 20 -0.51 17.74 13.58
N VAL A 21 -0.20 16.62 14.24
CA VAL A 21 0.58 15.50 13.68
C VAL A 21 -0.05 14.94 12.39
N THR A 22 -1.36 14.68 12.36
CA THR A 22 -2.07 14.14 11.19
C THR A 22 -2.03 15.10 10.01
N ILE A 23 -2.21 16.40 10.28
CA ILE A 23 -2.10 17.44 9.24
C ILE A 23 -0.70 17.43 8.64
N LEU A 24 0.34 17.37 9.48
CA LEU A 24 1.73 17.31 9.02
C LEU A 24 2.05 16.01 8.27
N GLU A 25 1.46 14.88 8.66
CA GLU A 25 1.59 13.60 7.94
C GLU A 25 0.99 13.70 6.53
N GLU A 26 -0.21 14.26 6.38
CA GLU A 26 -0.84 14.45 5.06
C GLU A 26 -0.05 15.44 4.18
N VAL A 27 0.43 16.55 4.75
CA VAL A 27 1.29 17.50 4.05
C VAL A 27 2.57 16.81 3.58
N GLN A 28 3.25 16.06 4.46
CA GLN A 28 4.47 15.36 4.07
C GLN A 28 4.21 14.26 3.04
N ALA A 29 3.11 13.51 3.15
CA ALA A 29 2.74 12.50 2.16
C ALA A 29 2.55 13.11 0.76
N LYS A 30 2.06 14.34 0.71
CA LYS A 30 1.83 15.07 -0.54
C LYS A 30 3.08 15.70 -1.13
N TYR A 31 3.86 16.42 -0.32
CA TYR A 31 5.01 17.19 -0.79
C TYR A 31 6.35 16.44 -0.66
N GLY A 32 6.39 15.30 0.04
CA GLY A 32 7.60 14.54 0.38
C GLY A 32 8.43 15.14 1.52
N TYR A 33 8.09 16.35 1.96
CA TYR A 33 8.67 17.07 3.09
C TYR A 33 7.66 18.10 3.60
N LEU A 34 8.07 18.95 4.54
CA LEU A 34 7.26 20.04 5.09
C LEU A 34 7.81 21.40 4.61
N PRO A 35 7.26 21.99 3.53
CA PRO A 35 7.66 23.31 3.04
C PRO A 35 7.26 24.42 4.02
N GLU A 36 8.12 25.43 4.19
CA GLU A 36 7.87 26.55 5.10
C GLU A 36 6.60 27.33 4.75
N ASP A 37 6.36 27.59 3.47
CA ASP A 37 5.17 28.30 2.99
C ASP A 37 3.88 27.54 3.30
N VAL A 38 3.92 26.21 3.25
CA VAL A 38 2.80 25.34 3.63
C VAL A 38 2.60 25.33 5.15
N LEU A 39 3.69 25.25 5.93
CA LEU A 39 3.60 25.32 7.40
C LEU A 39 3.04 26.65 7.90
N ARG A 40 3.36 27.77 7.23
CA ARG A 40 2.77 29.09 7.52
C ARG A 40 1.27 29.09 7.30
N LYS A 41 0.79 28.52 6.18
CA LYS A 41 -0.66 28.37 5.93
C LYS A 41 -1.34 27.50 6.97
N VAL A 42 -0.72 26.38 7.35
CA VAL A 42 -1.25 25.52 8.43
C VAL A 42 -1.33 26.29 9.75
N ALA A 43 -0.35 27.15 10.06
CA ALA A 43 -0.38 28.02 11.23
C ALA A 43 -1.59 28.98 11.21
N ASP A 44 -1.77 29.68 10.07
CA ASP A 44 -2.82 30.66 9.88
C ASP A 44 -4.22 30.02 9.97
N GLU A 45 -4.42 28.86 9.34
CA GLU A 45 -5.72 28.19 9.31
C GLU A 45 -6.05 27.43 10.61
N THR A 46 -5.05 26.88 11.31
CA THR A 46 -5.29 26.18 12.59
C THR A 46 -5.27 27.11 13.81
N GLY A 47 -4.92 28.39 13.64
CA GLY A 47 -4.75 29.37 14.71
C GLY A 47 -3.57 29.06 15.66
N ARG A 48 -2.64 28.19 15.25
CA ARG A 48 -1.46 27.79 16.04
C ARG A 48 -0.27 28.67 15.69
N SER A 49 0.66 28.84 16.64
CA SER A 49 1.90 29.55 16.33
C SER A 49 2.78 28.70 15.41
N LEU A 50 3.48 29.34 14.47
CA LEU A 50 4.45 28.68 13.61
C LEU A 50 5.56 27.99 14.43
N VAL A 51 5.90 28.56 15.60
CA VAL A 51 6.90 27.99 16.53
C VAL A 51 6.43 26.65 17.08
N ASP A 52 5.15 26.53 17.47
CA ASP A 52 4.60 25.26 17.96
C ASP A 52 4.62 24.19 16.87
N ILE A 53 4.33 24.60 15.63
CA ILE A 53 4.35 23.70 14.47
C ILE A 53 5.77 23.20 14.17
N TYR A 54 6.76 24.09 14.16
CA TYR A 54 8.16 23.68 14.06
C TYR A 54 8.61 22.83 15.24
N GLY A 55 8.10 23.11 16.45
CA GLY A 55 8.34 22.29 17.63
C GLY A 55 7.90 20.85 17.41
N VAL A 56 6.69 20.62 16.89
CA VAL A 56 6.19 19.28 16.56
C VAL A 56 6.98 18.66 15.39
N ALA A 57 7.19 19.42 14.31
CA ALA A 57 7.90 18.94 13.12
C ALA A 57 9.35 18.54 13.40
N THR A 58 10.02 19.20 14.35
CA THR A 58 11.40 18.88 14.73
C THR A 58 11.48 17.81 15.83
N PHE A 59 10.43 17.66 16.64
CA PHE A 59 10.36 16.65 17.69
C PHE A 59 10.25 15.23 17.11
N TYR A 60 9.39 15.02 16.10
CA TYR A 60 9.22 13.71 15.47
C TYR A 60 10.20 13.52 14.31
N LYS A 61 11.11 12.55 14.43
CA LYS A 61 12.04 12.16 13.34
C LYS A 61 11.36 11.71 12.05
N ALA A 62 10.09 11.32 12.11
CA ALA A 62 9.32 10.93 10.93
C ALA A 62 9.15 12.11 9.95
N PHE A 63 9.10 13.35 10.47
CA PHE A 63 8.95 14.55 9.68
C PHE A 63 10.29 15.06 9.14
N SER A 64 10.28 15.58 7.92
CA SER A 64 11.41 16.22 7.28
C SER A 64 11.08 17.64 6.86
N LEU A 65 11.88 18.58 7.33
CA LEU A 65 11.86 19.97 6.87
C LEU A 65 12.71 20.17 5.60
N LYS A 66 13.47 19.15 5.19
CA LYS A 66 14.29 19.18 3.97
C LYS A 66 13.64 18.32 2.89
N PRO A 67 13.78 18.69 1.61
CA PRO A 67 13.33 17.85 0.51
C PRO A 67 13.94 16.45 0.59
N ARG A 68 13.07 15.44 0.58
CA ARG A 68 13.45 14.03 0.45
C ARG A 68 13.41 13.59 -1.01
N GLY A 69 14.20 12.57 -1.33
CA GLY A 69 14.13 11.89 -2.60
C GLY A 69 12.86 11.06 -2.70
N LYS A 70 12.62 10.51 -3.89
CA LYS A 70 11.46 9.65 -4.17
C LYS A 70 11.42 8.40 -3.27
N HIS A 71 12.59 7.86 -2.94
CA HIS A 71 12.74 6.65 -2.15
C HIS A 71 13.52 6.93 -0.85
N LEU A 72 12.95 6.55 0.30
CA LEU A 72 13.60 6.68 1.60
C LEU A 72 14.20 5.33 2.03
N VAL A 73 15.52 5.27 2.21
CA VAL A 73 16.26 4.08 2.64
C VAL A 73 16.76 4.29 4.07
N SER A 74 16.28 3.48 5.01
CA SER A 74 16.63 3.55 6.43
C SER A 74 17.31 2.27 6.90
N VAL A 75 18.56 2.35 7.37
CA VAL A 75 19.29 1.18 7.92
C VAL A 75 19.23 1.16 9.43
N CYS A 76 18.85 0.01 10.01
CA CYS A 76 18.88 -0.19 11.45
C CYS A 76 20.31 -0.40 11.96
N LEU A 77 20.76 0.49 12.86
CA LEU A 77 22.05 0.41 13.54
C LEU A 77 21.91 0.10 15.04
N GLY A 78 20.77 -0.44 15.46
CA GLY A 78 20.55 -0.87 16.84
C GLY A 78 21.44 -2.03 17.22
N THR A 79 21.64 -2.24 18.52
CA THR A 79 22.65 -3.18 19.05
C THR A 79 22.65 -4.53 18.32
N ALA A 80 21.49 -5.16 18.15
CA ALA A 80 21.36 -6.44 17.44
C ALA A 80 21.74 -6.37 15.95
N CYS A 81 21.34 -5.30 15.25
CA CYS A 81 21.71 -5.12 13.83
C CYS A 81 23.18 -4.70 13.70
N HIS A 82 23.69 -3.92 14.64
CA HIS A 82 25.06 -3.44 14.69
C HIS A 82 26.04 -4.63 14.71
N VAL A 83 25.86 -5.54 15.67
CA VAL A 83 26.71 -6.73 15.79
C VAL A 83 26.55 -7.73 14.65
N ARG A 84 25.41 -7.71 13.94
CA ARG A 84 25.14 -8.58 12.78
C ARG A 84 25.58 -7.98 11.44
N GLY A 85 26.27 -6.83 11.45
CA GLY A 85 26.84 -6.24 10.23
C GLY A 85 26.07 -5.06 9.63
N GLY A 86 25.13 -4.46 10.36
CA GLY A 86 24.42 -3.22 9.97
C GLY A 86 25.34 -2.10 9.48
N PRO A 87 26.48 -1.80 10.14
CA PRO A 87 27.41 -0.77 9.67
C PRO A 87 28.09 -1.10 8.34
N ALA A 88 28.25 -2.38 8.00
CA ALA A 88 28.76 -2.76 6.69
C ALA A 88 27.71 -2.52 5.60
N ILE A 89 26.44 -2.80 5.89
CA ILE A 89 25.32 -2.54 4.98
C ILE A 89 25.13 -1.04 4.76
N ALA A 90 25.20 -0.24 5.82
CA ALA A 90 25.13 1.23 5.71
C ALA A 90 26.23 1.77 4.80
N ARG A 91 27.49 1.34 5.00
CA ARG A 91 28.61 1.74 4.14
C ARG A 91 28.43 1.32 2.68
N GLU A 92 27.90 0.13 2.44
CA GLU A 92 27.63 -0.32 1.08
C GLU A 92 26.56 0.54 0.39
N ILE A 93 25.51 0.94 1.11
CA ILE A 93 24.50 1.87 0.58
C ILE A 93 25.13 3.24 0.28
N GLU A 94 25.97 3.77 1.18
CA GLU A 94 26.71 5.02 0.92
C GLU A 94 27.57 4.91 -0.34
N ASN A 95 28.27 3.78 -0.53
CA ASN A 95 29.12 3.55 -1.70
C ASN A 95 28.31 3.51 -3.00
N GLN A 96 27.16 2.84 -3.01
CA GLN A 96 26.34 2.70 -4.21
C GLN A 96 25.59 3.98 -4.58
N LEU A 97 25.12 4.74 -3.59
CA LEU A 97 24.38 5.99 -3.82
C LEU A 97 25.30 7.22 -3.92
N GLY A 98 26.55 7.12 -3.46
CA GLY A 98 27.50 8.24 -3.46
C GLY A 98 27.17 9.35 -2.46
N ILE A 99 26.39 9.06 -1.42
CA ILE A 99 25.93 10.00 -0.40
C ILE A 99 26.17 9.48 1.01
N LYS A 100 26.08 10.35 2.02
CA LYS A 100 26.17 9.98 3.45
C LYS A 100 24.80 9.83 4.11
N ALA A 101 24.77 9.14 5.25
CA ALA A 101 23.57 9.06 6.07
C ALA A 101 23.06 10.46 6.46
N GLY A 102 21.81 10.75 6.13
CA GLY A 102 21.14 12.03 6.31
C GLY A 102 21.08 12.89 5.04
N GLU A 103 21.63 12.41 3.92
CA GLU A 103 21.65 13.13 2.65
C GLU A 103 20.67 12.55 1.62
N THR A 104 20.39 13.35 0.61
CA THR A 104 19.56 12.99 -0.55
C THR A 104 20.44 13.07 -1.79
N THR A 105 20.28 12.12 -2.72
CA THR A 105 21.02 12.09 -3.98
C THR A 105 20.71 13.33 -4.84
N PRO A 106 21.65 13.82 -5.69
CA PRO A 106 21.45 15.03 -6.49
C PRO A 106 20.27 14.94 -7.48
N ASP A 107 19.95 13.73 -7.94
CA ASP A 107 18.80 13.43 -8.81
C ASP A 107 17.46 13.37 -8.06
N LYS A 108 17.49 13.53 -6.72
CA LYS A 108 16.33 13.38 -5.83
C LYS A 108 15.65 12.01 -5.93
N GLU A 109 16.39 10.98 -6.32
CA GLU A 109 15.86 9.62 -6.41
C GLU A 109 15.85 8.95 -5.02
N PHE A 110 16.92 9.07 -4.23
CA PHE A 110 17.03 8.44 -2.91
C PHE A 110 17.38 9.43 -1.80
N THR A 111 16.78 9.24 -0.63
CA THR A 111 17.29 9.74 0.65
C THR A 111 17.79 8.57 1.47
N PHE A 112 19.01 8.69 1.99
CA PHE A 112 19.59 7.66 2.85
C PHE A 112 19.64 8.15 4.30
N GLU A 113 19.15 7.35 5.23
CA GLU A 113 19.23 7.63 6.66
C GLU A 113 19.57 6.37 7.47
N THR A 114 19.99 6.60 8.72
CA THR A 114 20.21 5.51 9.68
C THR A 114 19.33 5.72 10.90
N VAL A 115 18.84 4.62 11.44
CA VAL A 115 17.94 4.62 12.61
C VAL A 115 18.53 3.77 13.71
N ASN A 116 18.29 4.21 14.95
CA ASN A 116 18.84 3.52 16.12
C ASN A 116 18.18 2.16 16.35
N CYS A 117 16.87 2.02 16.22
CA CYS A 117 16.22 0.72 16.38
C CYS A 117 14.88 0.71 15.68
N LEU A 118 14.58 -0.38 14.98
CA LEU A 118 13.29 -0.63 14.33
C LEU A 118 12.42 -1.63 15.13
N GLY A 119 12.84 -2.07 16.31
CA GLY A 119 12.10 -3.00 17.16
C GLY A 119 12.03 -4.46 16.67
N ALA A 120 12.45 -4.75 15.44
CA ALA A 120 12.33 -6.08 14.83
C ALA A 120 13.62 -6.94 14.92
N CYS A 121 14.31 -6.93 16.07
CA CYS A 121 15.64 -7.54 16.25
C CYS A 121 15.76 -9.02 15.79
N ALA A 122 14.67 -9.80 15.84
CA ALA A 122 14.63 -11.17 15.33
C ALA A 122 14.97 -11.27 13.82
N LEU A 123 14.65 -10.23 13.05
CA LEU A 123 14.82 -10.16 11.60
C LEU A 123 16.14 -9.49 11.16
N GLY A 124 16.93 -8.99 12.11
CA GLY A 124 18.13 -8.19 11.81
C GLY A 124 19.27 -8.99 11.16
N PRO A 125 20.09 -8.36 10.29
CA PRO A 125 20.10 -6.93 9.94
C PRO A 125 18.91 -6.49 9.07
N ILE A 126 18.40 -5.28 9.33
CA ILE A 126 17.20 -4.74 8.68
C ILE A 126 17.54 -3.47 7.92
N VAL A 127 17.04 -3.41 6.68
CA VAL A 127 16.92 -2.18 5.89
C VAL A 127 15.45 -1.96 5.59
N VAL A 128 14.97 -0.73 5.71
CA VAL A 128 13.62 -0.34 5.31
C VAL A 128 13.73 0.56 4.09
N VAL A 129 12.94 0.29 3.06
CA VAL A 129 12.82 1.18 1.90
C VAL A 129 11.35 1.49 1.66
N ASP A 130 10.96 2.75 1.71
CA ASP A 130 9.56 3.20 1.53
C ASP A 130 8.56 2.38 2.38
N GLY A 131 8.89 2.17 3.65
CA GLY A 131 8.08 1.37 4.59
C GLY A 131 8.19 -0.15 4.46
N HIS A 132 8.84 -0.66 3.41
CA HIS A 132 9.04 -2.09 3.20
C HIS A 132 10.26 -2.62 3.97
N TYR A 133 10.06 -3.66 4.78
CA TYR A 133 11.10 -4.27 5.60
C TYR A 133 11.87 -5.35 4.83
N PHE A 134 13.19 -5.15 4.70
CA PHE A 134 14.12 -6.14 4.17
C PHE A 134 14.91 -6.76 5.32
N SER A 135 14.66 -8.05 5.57
CA SER A 135 15.27 -8.82 6.66
C SER A 135 16.52 -9.57 6.22
N LYS A 136 17.38 -9.93 7.18
CA LYS A 136 18.62 -10.70 6.96
C LYS A 136 19.51 -10.10 5.86
N MET A 137 19.53 -8.78 5.78
CA MET A 137 20.26 -8.05 4.74
C MET A 137 21.76 -8.31 4.82
N LYS A 138 22.39 -8.36 3.65
CA LYS A 138 23.84 -8.48 3.49
C LYS A 138 24.32 -7.36 2.56
N PRO A 139 25.59 -6.93 2.64
CA PRO A 139 26.14 -5.97 1.67
C PRO A 139 25.91 -6.39 0.22
N SER A 140 26.05 -7.67 -0.09
CA SER A 140 25.83 -8.20 -1.45
C SER A 140 24.41 -8.06 -1.98
N THR A 141 23.40 -7.94 -1.11
CA THR A 141 21.98 -7.81 -1.51
C THR A 141 21.50 -6.37 -1.55
N VAL A 142 22.37 -5.40 -1.28
CA VAL A 142 22.03 -3.96 -1.30
C VAL A 142 21.64 -3.50 -2.70
N ALA A 143 22.41 -3.89 -3.71
CA ALA A 143 22.16 -3.50 -5.10
C ALA A 143 20.77 -3.95 -5.58
N ASP A 144 20.39 -5.18 -5.23
CA ASP A 144 19.08 -5.73 -5.59
C ASP A 144 17.93 -4.94 -4.95
N VAL A 145 18.09 -4.53 -3.68
CA VAL A 145 17.06 -3.76 -2.97
C VAL A 145 16.92 -2.35 -3.56
N LEU A 146 18.04 -1.68 -3.88
CA LEU A 146 18.01 -0.36 -4.52
C LEU A 146 17.39 -0.45 -5.93
N ALA A 147 17.73 -1.47 -6.71
CA ALA A 147 17.13 -1.69 -8.02
C ALA A 147 15.61 -1.96 -7.94
N LYS A 148 15.18 -2.78 -6.97
CA LYS A 148 13.75 -3.02 -6.70
C LYS A 148 13.01 -1.75 -6.31
N ALA A 149 13.64 -0.86 -5.54
CA ALA A 149 13.05 0.44 -5.22
C ALA A 149 12.77 1.26 -6.47
N LYS A 150 13.73 1.33 -7.41
CA LYS A 150 13.56 2.04 -8.69
C LYS A 150 12.43 1.47 -9.56
N THR A 151 12.31 0.14 -9.61
CA THR A 151 11.28 -0.52 -10.42
C THR A 151 9.90 -0.51 -9.76
N GLY A 152 9.84 -0.27 -8.45
CA GLY A 152 8.63 -0.21 -7.63
C GLY A 152 8.53 -1.40 -6.69
N LEU A 153 8.41 -1.12 -5.38
CA LEU A 153 8.32 -2.13 -4.32
C LEU A 153 6.94 -2.78 -4.21
N ASP A 154 5.90 -2.08 -4.65
CA ASP A 154 4.53 -2.59 -4.74
C ASP A 154 4.29 -3.43 -6.01
N VAL A 155 5.32 -3.62 -6.85
CA VAL A 155 5.23 -4.47 -8.04
C VAL A 155 5.41 -5.91 -7.60
N ILE A 156 4.27 -6.58 -7.44
CA ILE A 156 4.20 -7.97 -7.04
C ILE A 156 4.79 -8.85 -8.15
N GLN A 157 5.96 -9.44 -7.90
CA GLN A 157 6.52 -10.49 -8.74
C GLN A 157 5.89 -11.82 -8.36
N ILE A 158 4.87 -12.21 -9.12
CA ILE A 158 4.05 -13.43 -8.94
C ILE A 158 4.89 -14.70 -8.75
N GLU A 159 6.03 -14.83 -9.42
CA GLU A 159 6.86 -16.04 -9.36
C GLU A 159 7.74 -16.14 -8.10
N THR A 160 8.07 -15.01 -7.46
CA THR A 160 9.05 -14.97 -6.35
C THR A 160 8.47 -14.54 -5.01
N ASP A 161 7.32 -13.85 -5.03
CA ASP A 161 6.65 -13.42 -3.80
C ASP A 161 5.77 -14.53 -3.21
N ARG A 162 6.31 -15.22 -2.19
CA ARG A 162 5.59 -16.29 -1.47
C ARG A 162 4.31 -15.84 -0.74
N ARG A 163 4.05 -14.53 -0.67
CA ARG A 163 2.79 -13.98 -0.12
C ARG A 163 1.66 -14.02 -1.14
N VAL A 164 1.99 -14.20 -2.41
CA VAL A 164 1.03 -14.37 -3.50
C VAL A 164 0.78 -15.86 -3.67
N PHE A 165 -0.48 -16.25 -3.59
CA PHE A 165 -0.90 -17.63 -3.78
C PHE A 165 -2.26 -17.67 -4.45
N PRO A 166 -2.54 -18.70 -5.26
CA PRO A 166 -3.85 -18.85 -5.88
C PRO A 166 -4.92 -19.17 -4.84
N VAL A 167 -6.06 -18.52 -4.97
CA VAL A 167 -7.29 -18.86 -4.24
C VAL A 167 -8.29 -19.50 -5.20
N ASP A 168 -8.72 -20.71 -4.85
CA ASP A 168 -9.84 -21.37 -5.51
C ASP A 168 -11.14 -20.88 -4.88
N VAL A 169 -12.01 -20.25 -5.66
CA VAL A 169 -13.23 -19.63 -5.13
C VAL A 169 -14.52 -20.19 -5.70
N SER A 170 -15.56 -20.14 -4.88
CA SER A 170 -16.93 -20.52 -5.18
C SER A 170 -17.91 -19.39 -4.85
N CYS A 171 -19.04 -19.40 -5.53
CA CYS A 171 -20.14 -18.47 -5.29
C CYS A 171 -20.66 -18.60 -3.85
N ALA A 172 -20.76 -17.47 -3.13
CA ALA A 172 -21.31 -17.45 -1.78
C ALA A 172 -22.83 -17.76 -1.68
N ARG A 173 -23.52 -17.89 -2.82
CA ARG A 173 -24.97 -18.17 -2.89
C ARG A 173 -25.28 -19.61 -3.30
N CYS A 174 -24.66 -20.11 -4.37
CA CYS A 174 -24.94 -21.45 -4.90
C CYS A 174 -23.78 -22.44 -4.72
N ASN A 175 -22.65 -22.00 -4.16
CA ASN A 175 -21.43 -22.80 -3.96
C ASN A 175 -20.80 -23.37 -5.26
N HIS A 176 -21.28 -22.96 -6.43
CA HIS A 176 -20.66 -23.34 -7.70
C HIS A 176 -19.32 -22.65 -7.85
N SER A 177 -18.33 -23.35 -8.38
CA SER A 177 -17.01 -22.78 -8.62
C SER A 177 -17.11 -21.59 -9.57
N LEU A 178 -16.45 -20.49 -9.21
CA LEU A 178 -16.31 -19.31 -10.08
C LEU A 178 -15.03 -19.39 -10.92
N MET A 179 -14.24 -20.45 -10.79
CA MET A 179 -12.97 -20.60 -11.49
C MET A 179 -13.20 -20.92 -12.97
N ASP A 180 -12.46 -20.24 -13.86
CA ASP A 180 -12.43 -20.49 -15.29
C ASP A 180 -11.04 -21.04 -15.69
N PRO A 181 -10.86 -22.36 -15.83
CA PRO A 181 -9.58 -22.96 -16.19
C PRO A 181 -9.17 -22.70 -17.63
N ARG A 182 -10.06 -22.15 -18.47
CA ARG A 182 -9.76 -21.86 -19.89
C ARG A 182 -9.18 -20.47 -20.09
N HIS A 183 -9.32 -19.60 -19.10
CA HIS A 183 -8.82 -18.24 -19.15
C HIS A 183 -7.80 -18.03 -18.03
N LEU A 184 -6.56 -17.77 -18.41
CA LEU A 184 -5.46 -17.60 -17.46
C LEU A 184 -5.17 -16.12 -17.29
N ILE A 185 -5.12 -15.68 -16.03
CA ILE A 185 -4.56 -14.39 -15.64
C ILE A 185 -3.36 -14.72 -14.75
N ASP A 186 -2.22 -14.09 -15.00
CA ASP A 186 -0.98 -14.35 -14.24
C ASP A 186 -0.53 -15.83 -14.25
N GLY A 187 -0.84 -16.54 -15.35
CA GLY A 187 -0.54 -17.97 -15.49
C GLY A 187 -1.45 -18.91 -14.68
N HIS A 188 -2.49 -18.40 -14.00
CA HIS A 188 -3.39 -19.18 -13.15
C HIS A 188 -4.85 -19.07 -13.62
N PRO A 189 -5.70 -20.10 -13.37
CA PRO A 189 -7.12 -20.04 -13.68
C PRO A 189 -7.78 -18.77 -13.11
N ALA A 190 -8.46 -18.00 -13.96
CA ALA A 190 -9.11 -16.76 -13.54
C ALA A 190 -10.41 -17.01 -12.76
N ILE A 191 -10.82 -16.04 -11.96
CA ILE A 191 -12.15 -16.00 -11.35
C ILE A 191 -13.09 -15.29 -12.32
N ARG A 192 -14.19 -15.92 -12.69
CA ARG A 192 -15.17 -15.37 -13.63
C ARG A 192 -16.45 -14.95 -12.94
N VAL A 193 -16.82 -13.69 -13.11
CA VAL A 193 -18.10 -13.12 -12.66
C VAL A 193 -18.78 -12.37 -13.80
N THR A 194 -20.08 -12.12 -13.64
CA THR A 194 -20.82 -11.19 -14.51
C THR A 194 -20.89 -9.85 -13.80
N ILE A 195 -20.74 -8.74 -14.52
CA ILE A 195 -20.82 -7.40 -13.95
C ILE A 195 -21.95 -6.59 -14.55
N SER A 196 -22.44 -5.63 -13.77
CA SER A 196 -23.34 -4.56 -14.19
C SER A 196 -22.80 -3.21 -13.73
N PHE A 197 -22.76 -2.23 -14.63
CA PHE A 197 -22.44 -0.83 -14.31
C PHE A 197 -23.11 0.10 -15.32
N GLY A 198 -23.81 1.13 -14.83
CA GLY A 198 -24.65 1.97 -15.69
C GLY A 198 -25.67 1.11 -16.46
N ASN A 199 -25.65 1.19 -17.79
CA ASN A 199 -26.49 0.38 -18.69
C ASN A 199 -25.72 -0.75 -19.39
N LYS A 200 -24.56 -1.15 -18.88
CA LYS A 200 -23.72 -2.19 -19.47
C LYS A 200 -23.70 -3.43 -18.59
N HIS A 201 -23.80 -4.59 -19.23
CA HIS A 201 -23.64 -5.90 -18.63
C HIS A 201 -22.61 -6.68 -19.41
N GLY A 202 -21.68 -7.34 -18.71
CA GLY A 202 -20.63 -8.09 -19.40
C GLY A 202 -19.88 -9.02 -18.46
N ARG A 203 -18.96 -9.79 -19.03
CA ARG A 203 -18.08 -10.66 -18.25
C ARG A 203 -16.89 -9.88 -17.67
N LEU A 204 -16.55 -10.18 -16.42
CA LEU A 204 -15.31 -9.77 -15.77
C LEU A 204 -14.55 -11.02 -15.31
N THR A 205 -13.27 -11.09 -15.66
CA THR A 205 -12.33 -12.11 -15.19
C THR A 205 -11.27 -11.47 -14.32
N LEU A 206 -11.11 -11.96 -13.10
CA LEU A 206 -10.16 -11.48 -12.10
C LEU A 206 -9.03 -12.49 -11.93
N SER A 207 -7.83 -12.03 -11.59
CA SER A 207 -6.75 -12.93 -11.15
C SER A 207 -7.19 -13.73 -9.91
N SER A 208 -6.87 -15.01 -9.88
CA SER A 208 -7.06 -15.84 -8.69
C SER A 208 -5.91 -15.73 -7.70
N LEU A 209 -4.83 -15.04 -8.05
CA LEU A 209 -3.71 -14.84 -7.15
C LEU A 209 -4.04 -13.76 -6.13
N TYR A 210 -4.07 -14.14 -4.84
CA TYR A 210 -4.25 -13.17 -3.77
C TYR A 210 -3.10 -12.17 -3.76
N GLY A 211 -3.43 -10.88 -3.89
CA GLY A 211 -2.49 -9.78 -4.08
C GLY A 211 -2.37 -9.29 -5.52
N SER A 212 -2.78 -10.07 -6.53
CA SER A 212 -2.87 -9.55 -7.90
C SER A 212 -4.16 -8.76 -8.10
N TYR A 213 -4.05 -7.64 -8.81
CA TYR A 213 -5.16 -6.76 -9.19
C TYR A 213 -5.43 -6.79 -10.69
N HIS A 214 -4.80 -7.73 -11.41
CA HIS A 214 -5.03 -7.91 -12.83
C HIS A 214 -6.44 -8.44 -13.07
N MET A 215 -7.09 -7.84 -14.07
CA MET A 215 -8.42 -8.21 -14.51
C MET A 215 -8.58 -7.93 -15.99
N ASP A 216 -9.44 -8.71 -16.63
CA ASP A 216 -9.91 -8.49 -17.99
C ASP A 216 -11.43 -8.35 -17.97
N SER A 217 -11.95 -7.40 -18.75
CA SER A 217 -13.36 -7.04 -18.77
C SER A 217 -13.82 -6.88 -20.20
N GLU A 218 -14.98 -7.46 -20.52
CA GLU A 218 -15.61 -7.33 -21.85
C GLU A 218 -15.93 -5.87 -22.21
N HIS A 219 -16.13 -5.03 -21.21
CA HIS A 219 -16.35 -3.60 -21.37
C HIS A 219 -15.33 -2.79 -20.58
N GLU A 220 -14.91 -1.68 -21.14
CA GLU A 220 -14.08 -0.70 -20.43
C GLU A 220 -14.89 -0.08 -19.27
N ILE A 221 -14.44 -0.35 -18.05
CA ILE A 221 -15.02 0.19 -16.81
C ILE A 221 -14.22 1.44 -16.45
N PRO A 222 -14.85 2.63 -16.37
CA PRO A 222 -14.15 3.84 -15.96
C PRO A 222 -13.53 3.68 -14.56
N PRO A 223 -12.38 4.30 -14.27
CA PRO A 223 -11.79 4.32 -12.93
C PRO A 223 -12.81 4.78 -11.88
N ASP A 224 -12.69 4.27 -10.66
CA ASP A 224 -13.54 4.59 -9.52
C ASP A 224 -15.03 4.20 -9.63
N THR A 225 -15.43 3.56 -10.73
CA THR A 225 -16.79 3.03 -10.90
C THR A 225 -17.02 1.86 -9.93
N ILE A 226 -18.14 1.89 -9.21
CA ILE A 226 -18.62 0.75 -8.41
C ILE A 226 -19.37 -0.20 -9.34
N VAL A 227 -18.87 -1.43 -9.49
CA VAL A 227 -19.51 -2.47 -10.31
C VAL A 227 -20.28 -3.44 -9.44
N GLN A 228 -21.49 -3.80 -9.86
CA GLN A 228 -22.23 -4.90 -9.25
C GLN A 228 -21.73 -6.22 -9.83
N MET A 229 -21.40 -7.20 -8.99
CA MET A 229 -20.91 -8.51 -9.42
C MET A 229 -21.97 -9.58 -9.19
N PHE A 230 -22.15 -10.46 -10.16
CA PHE A 230 -23.15 -11.53 -10.17
C PHE A 230 -22.49 -12.87 -10.46
N CYS A 231 -23.03 -13.93 -9.87
CA CYS A 231 -22.62 -15.29 -10.19
C CYS A 231 -23.05 -15.66 -11.61
N PRO A 232 -22.15 -16.17 -12.48
CA PRO A 232 -22.51 -16.61 -13.82
C PRO A 232 -23.35 -17.90 -13.84
N HIS A 233 -23.48 -18.59 -12.70
CA HIS A 233 -24.21 -19.86 -12.59
C HIS A 233 -25.63 -19.70 -12.06
N CYS A 234 -25.82 -18.94 -10.97
CA CYS A 234 -27.14 -18.71 -10.37
C CYS A 234 -27.70 -17.31 -10.61
N HIS A 235 -26.94 -16.43 -11.26
CA HIS A 235 -27.31 -15.02 -11.53
C HIS A 235 -27.59 -14.16 -10.29
N ALA A 236 -27.39 -14.70 -9.08
CA ALA A 236 -27.52 -13.95 -7.86
C ALA A 236 -26.42 -12.88 -7.75
N GLU A 237 -26.79 -11.70 -7.26
CA GLU A 237 -25.85 -10.65 -6.91
C GLU A 237 -24.96 -11.11 -5.74
N LEU A 238 -23.65 -10.96 -5.92
CA LEU A 238 -22.62 -11.29 -4.96
C LEU A 238 -22.33 -10.09 -4.04
N ILE A 239 -23.38 -9.49 -3.49
CA ILE A 239 -23.23 -8.38 -2.54
C ILE A 239 -22.95 -8.91 -1.13
N GLY A 240 -21.92 -8.36 -0.47
CA GLY A 240 -21.62 -8.60 0.93
C GLY A 240 -22.10 -7.47 1.84
N GLY A 241 -22.15 -7.74 3.15
CA GLY A 241 -22.50 -6.73 4.17
C GLY A 241 -21.31 -5.86 4.63
N ALA A 242 -20.10 -6.16 4.18
CA ALA A 242 -18.89 -5.42 4.54
C ALA A 242 -18.61 -4.27 3.57
N SER A 243 -18.03 -3.19 4.09
CA SER A 243 -17.54 -2.05 3.31
C SER A 243 -16.02 -2.07 3.25
N CYS A 244 -15.45 -1.69 2.10
CA CYS A 244 -14.02 -1.63 1.89
C CYS A 244 -13.37 -0.61 2.83
N GLY A 245 -12.35 -1.02 3.58
CA GLY A 245 -11.62 -0.13 4.51
C GLY A 245 -10.84 0.99 3.82
N GLU A 246 -10.49 0.84 2.54
CA GLU A 246 -9.76 1.86 1.79
C GLU A 246 -10.67 2.92 1.17
N CYS A 247 -11.81 2.52 0.60
CA CYS A 247 -12.61 3.38 -0.26
C CYS A 247 -14.10 3.45 0.09
N GLY A 248 -14.57 2.64 1.05
CA GLY A 248 -15.96 2.58 1.51
C GLY A 248 -16.93 1.86 0.58
N ALA A 249 -16.48 1.35 -0.58
CA ALA A 249 -17.36 0.64 -1.51
C ALA A 249 -17.80 -0.75 -0.97
N PRO A 250 -18.93 -1.31 -1.42
CA PRO A 250 -19.37 -2.65 -1.03
C PRO A 250 -18.33 -3.72 -1.38
N MET A 251 -18.17 -4.70 -0.49
CA MET A 251 -17.31 -5.85 -0.71
C MET A 251 -18.09 -7.03 -1.28
N VAL A 252 -17.47 -7.76 -2.20
CA VAL A 252 -18.03 -8.91 -2.92
C VAL A 252 -17.45 -10.20 -2.34
N PRO A 253 -18.20 -10.99 -1.54
CA PRO A 253 -17.70 -12.19 -0.91
C PRO A 253 -17.73 -13.40 -1.85
N MET A 254 -16.67 -14.19 -1.81
CA MET A 254 -16.56 -15.49 -2.47
C MET A 254 -15.97 -16.50 -1.49
N ILE A 255 -16.50 -17.73 -1.49
CA ILE A 255 -16.06 -18.78 -0.57
C ILE A 255 -14.74 -19.34 -1.08
N VAL A 256 -13.73 -19.44 -0.22
CA VAL A 256 -12.46 -20.07 -0.56
C VAL A 256 -12.55 -21.58 -0.31
N LYS A 257 -12.12 -22.38 -1.29
CA LYS A 257 -12.06 -23.83 -1.17
C LYS A 257 -11.04 -24.19 -0.08
N GLY A 258 -11.52 -24.88 0.95
CA GLY A 258 -10.72 -25.19 2.15
C GLY A 258 -11.08 -24.36 3.38
N GLY A 259 -12.01 -23.40 3.25
CA GLY A 259 -12.52 -22.59 4.35
C GLY A 259 -12.14 -21.11 4.22
N GLY A 260 -12.96 -20.24 4.82
CA GLY A 260 -12.79 -18.79 4.72
C GLY A 260 -13.51 -18.13 3.54
N ILE A 261 -13.44 -16.80 3.50
CA ILE A 261 -14.11 -15.95 2.53
C ILE A 261 -13.10 -14.94 2.01
N VAL A 262 -12.94 -14.85 0.69
CA VAL A 262 -12.27 -13.71 0.08
C VAL A 262 -13.31 -12.66 -0.24
N GLN A 263 -13.01 -11.42 0.10
CA GLN A 263 -13.85 -10.26 -0.17
C GLN A 263 -13.10 -9.31 -1.11
N ILE A 264 -13.70 -9.05 -2.27
CA ILE A 264 -13.12 -8.23 -3.34
C ILE A 264 -13.86 -6.89 -3.37
N CYS A 265 -13.13 -5.78 -3.50
CA CYS A 265 -13.75 -4.47 -3.58
C CYS A 265 -14.48 -4.30 -4.92
N SER A 266 -15.71 -3.79 -4.87
CA SER A 266 -16.51 -3.51 -6.08
C SER A 266 -16.05 -2.27 -6.85
N ARG A 267 -15.16 -1.42 -6.30
CA ARG A 267 -14.69 -0.20 -6.98
C ARG A 267 -13.52 -0.49 -7.91
N ARG A 268 -13.65 -0.13 -9.19
CA ARG A 268 -12.59 -0.24 -10.19
C ARG A 268 -11.37 0.59 -9.76
N GLY A 269 -10.23 -0.07 -9.55
CA GLY A 269 -8.96 0.55 -9.19
C GLY A 269 -8.62 0.53 -7.70
N CYS A 270 -9.56 0.13 -6.84
CA CYS A 270 -9.28 -0.06 -5.41
C CYS A 270 -8.53 -1.38 -5.18
N ARG A 271 -7.59 -1.37 -4.23
CA ARG A 271 -6.76 -2.53 -3.86
C ARG A 271 -7.22 -3.23 -2.58
N GLY A 272 -8.28 -2.73 -1.95
CA GLY A 272 -8.82 -3.26 -0.69
C GLY A 272 -9.52 -4.60 -0.86
N HIS A 273 -8.75 -5.67 -1.08
CA HIS A 273 -9.21 -7.06 -1.06
C HIS A 273 -8.80 -7.70 0.28
N MET A 274 -9.69 -8.50 0.86
CA MET A 274 -9.47 -9.10 2.18
C MET A 274 -9.71 -10.60 2.11
N LEU A 275 -8.78 -11.38 2.64
CA LEU A 275 -8.98 -12.80 2.88
C LEU A 275 -9.29 -13.02 4.36
N ASP A 276 -10.54 -13.39 4.65
CA ASP A 276 -10.99 -13.74 5.98
C ASP A 276 -10.93 -15.27 6.18
N LEU A 277 -9.97 -15.71 6.98
CA LEU A 277 -9.77 -17.13 7.33
C LEU A 277 -10.49 -17.52 8.63
N SER A 278 -11.18 -16.58 9.29
CA SER A 278 -11.90 -16.82 10.55
C SER A 278 -13.30 -17.43 10.34
N GLY A 279 -13.75 -17.52 9.08
CA GLY A 279 -15.10 -17.98 8.71
C GLY A 279 -15.28 -19.50 8.60
N THR A 280 -15.51 -20.16 9.73
CA THR A 280 -16.58 -21.18 9.88
C THR A 280 -17.19 -21.07 11.28
N SER A 281 -18.07 -20.09 11.45
CA SER A 281 -19.17 -20.18 12.42
C SER A 281 -20.45 -19.92 11.62
N PHE A 282 -20.93 -20.97 10.96
CA PHE A 282 -22.34 -21.04 10.60
C PHE A 282 -23.05 -21.48 11.87
N GLU A 283 -23.75 -20.56 12.54
CA GLU A 283 -24.87 -20.95 13.42
C GLU A 283 -26.06 -21.40 12.56
#